data_AF-A0A521EV10-F1
#
_entry.id   AF-A0A521EV10-F1
#
_cell.length_a   1.000
_cell.length_b   1.000
_cell.length_c   1.000
_cell.angle_alpha   90.00
_cell.angle_beta   90.00
_cell.angle_gamma   90.00
#
_symmetry.space_group_name_H-M   'P 1'
#
loop_
_entity.id
_entity.type
_entity.pdbx_description
1 polymer ?
#
loop_
_entity_poly.entity_id
_entity_poly.type
_entity_poly.pdbx_seq_one_letter_code
_entity_poly.pdbx_strand_id
1 'polypeptide(L)'
;MKSIKILVIFTFMGLTSFAQNRLEKGAAPIIHLDGPLRKRATPLYVIIHDEKEYELDTAHKDIINPDQIKSISVMKNPEAELKYKAKGKNGVILITLNENQHPKAFKELKKYVKILKPLKE
;
A
#
# COMPACT_ATOMS: atom_id res chain seq x y z
N MET A 1 65.59 22.12 -15.87
CA MET A 1 64.81 23.16 -15.17
C MET A 1 64.86 24.42 -16.01
N LYS A 2 63.79 25.03 -16.54
CA LYS A 2 62.36 24.98 -16.25
C LYS A 2 61.58 24.99 -17.57
N SER A 3 60.55 24.17 -17.60
CA SER A 3 59.53 24.05 -18.63
C SER A 3 58.71 25.34 -18.77
N ILE A 4 58.78 25.98 -19.93
CA ILE A 4 57.81 26.99 -20.37
C ILE A 4 57.18 26.46 -21.65
N LYS A 5 56.01 25.85 -21.49
CA LYS A 5 55.06 25.57 -22.56
C LYS A 5 53.80 26.36 -22.21
N ILE A 6 53.76 27.62 -22.63
CA ILE A 6 52.53 28.42 -22.64
C ILE A 6 51.76 27.97 -23.88
N LEU A 7 50.94 26.94 -23.68
CA LEU A 7 50.00 26.43 -24.66
C LEU A 7 48.73 27.28 -24.54
N VAL A 8 48.67 28.36 -25.30
CA VAL A 8 47.45 29.13 -25.56
C VAL A 8 46.54 28.26 -26.43
N ILE A 9 45.66 27.49 -25.80
CA ILE A 9 44.44 26.96 -26.45
C ILE A 9 43.27 27.48 -25.62
N PHE A 10 43.01 28.78 -25.82
CA PHE A 10 41.84 29.49 -25.33
C PHE A 10 40.93 29.77 -26.54
N THR A 11 40.51 28.70 -27.23
CA THR A 11 39.62 28.79 -28.41
C THR A 11 38.71 27.56 -28.54
N PHE A 12 38.25 27.02 -27.40
CA PHE A 12 37.08 26.13 -27.39
C PHE A 12 36.13 26.47 -26.24
N MET A 13 35.98 27.78 -25.97
CA MET A 13 34.81 28.32 -25.29
C MET A 13 33.75 28.62 -26.36
N GLY A 14 33.30 27.56 -27.02
CA GLY A 14 32.29 27.58 -28.07
C GLY A 14 31.04 26.84 -27.61
N LEU A 15 30.11 27.58 -27.02
CA LEU A 15 28.66 27.38 -27.10
C LEU A 15 28.17 25.91 -27.21
N THR A 16 28.17 25.19 -26.09
CA THR A 16 27.14 24.16 -25.85
C THR A 16 26.32 24.52 -24.62
N SER A 17 26.00 25.82 -24.49
CA SER A 17 24.97 26.29 -23.58
C SER A 17 23.65 26.34 -24.35
N PHE A 18 22.69 25.55 -23.89
CA PHE A 18 21.27 25.53 -24.27
C PHE A 18 20.98 25.16 -25.73
N ALA A 19 21.16 23.89 -26.08
CA ALA A 19 20.21 23.28 -27.02
C ALA A 19 18.82 23.37 -26.36
N GLN A 20 18.03 24.30 -26.87
CA GLN A 20 16.72 24.68 -26.39
C GLN A 20 15.85 23.42 -26.19
N ASN A 21 15.34 23.24 -24.97
CA ASN A 21 14.07 22.56 -24.72
C ASN A 21 13.01 23.28 -25.55
N ARG A 22 12.92 22.94 -26.83
CA ARG A 22 11.74 23.24 -27.65
C ARG A 22 10.62 22.48 -26.98
N LEU A 23 9.78 23.26 -26.29
CA LEU A 23 8.34 23.08 -26.18
C LEU A 23 7.89 21.89 -27.04
N GLU A 24 7.80 20.72 -26.41
CA GLU A 24 6.90 19.68 -26.88
C GLU A 24 5.55 20.39 -26.96
N LYS A 25 5.20 20.77 -28.18
CA LYS A 25 3.90 21.31 -28.58
C LYS A 25 2.85 20.55 -27.80
N GLY A 26 1.92 21.27 -27.18
CA GLY A 26 0.83 20.70 -26.41
C GLY A 26 0.19 19.50 -27.10
N ALA A 27 0.71 18.32 -26.82
CA ALA A 27 -0.05 17.10 -26.86
C ALA A 27 -1.04 17.30 -25.72
N ALA A 28 -2.28 17.65 -26.08
CA ALA A 28 -3.37 17.61 -25.11
C ALA A 28 -3.24 16.31 -24.33
N PRO A 29 -3.35 16.31 -22.99
CA PRO A 29 -3.29 15.07 -22.23
C PRO A 29 -4.38 14.16 -22.79
N ILE A 30 -3.99 13.12 -23.51
CA ILE A 30 -4.91 12.07 -23.90
C ILE A 30 -5.23 11.38 -22.58
N ILE A 31 -6.42 11.68 -22.04
CA ILE A 31 -6.93 10.99 -20.87
C ILE A 31 -7.27 9.59 -21.35
N HIS A 32 -6.34 8.66 -21.18
CA HIS A 32 -6.66 7.24 -21.21
C HIS A 32 -7.58 6.98 -20.01
N LEU A 33 -8.89 7.01 -20.24
CA LEU A 33 -9.91 6.58 -19.26
C LEU A 33 -9.74 5.09 -18.89
N ASP A 34 -8.95 4.35 -19.68
CA ASP A 34 -8.54 2.96 -19.46
C ASP A 34 -7.03 2.85 -19.19
N GLY A 35 -6.48 3.70 -18.32
CA GLY A 35 -5.16 3.44 -17.76
C GLY A 35 -5.07 2.00 -17.22
N PRO A 36 -3.88 1.36 -17.21
CA PRO A 36 -3.76 -0.02 -16.76
C PRO A 36 -4.42 -0.16 -15.41
N LEU A 37 -5.30 -1.16 -15.25
CA LEU A 37 -5.99 -1.43 -13.99
C LEU A 37 -4.93 -1.47 -12.88
N ARG A 38 -4.81 -0.37 -12.13
CA ARG A 38 -3.86 -0.31 -11.01
C ARG A 38 -4.31 -1.42 -10.09
N LYS A 39 -3.48 -2.47 -9.95
CA LYS A 39 -3.73 -3.56 -9.03
C LYS A 39 -3.94 -2.92 -7.66
N ARG A 40 -5.20 -2.83 -7.23
CA ARG A 40 -5.55 -2.15 -5.99
C ARG A 40 -4.85 -2.90 -4.86
N ALA A 41 -4.11 -2.16 -4.05
CA ALA A 41 -3.50 -2.69 -2.86
C ALA A 41 -4.62 -3.25 -1.97
N THR A 42 -4.62 -4.55 -1.75
CA THR A 42 -5.57 -5.21 -0.86
C THR A 42 -5.13 -5.04 0.58
N PRO A 43 -5.97 -4.47 1.46
CA PRO A 43 -5.68 -4.37 2.87
C PRO A 43 -5.74 -5.75 3.53
N LEU A 44 -5.14 -5.85 4.71
CA LEU A 44 -5.29 -7.03 5.57
C LEU A 44 -6.63 -6.95 6.31
N TYR A 45 -7.42 -8.02 6.26
CA TYR A 45 -8.65 -8.16 7.04
C TYR A 45 -8.38 -8.98 8.30
N VAL A 46 -8.68 -8.41 9.46
CA VAL A 46 -8.46 -9.03 10.77
C VAL A 46 -9.78 -9.10 11.52
N ILE A 47 -10.16 -10.28 11.98
CA ILE A 47 -11.30 -10.49 12.87
C ILE A 47 -10.79 -10.59 14.29
N ILE A 48 -11.39 -9.81 15.20
CA ILE A 48 -11.11 -9.87 16.63
C ILE A 48 -12.21 -10.71 17.30
N HIS A 49 -11.81 -11.74 18.02
CA HIS A 49 -12.72 -12.59 18.81
C HIS A 49 -11.97 -13.15 20.02
N ASP A 50 -12.53 -13.05 21.22
CA ASP A 50 -11.91 -13.49 22.48
C ASP A 50 -10.45 -13.01 22.65
N GLU A 51 -10.22 -11.71 22.46
CA GLU A 51 -8.88 -11.07 22.55
C GLU A 51 -7.83 -11.61 21.56
N LYS A 52 -8.27 -12.43 20.60
CA LYS A 52 -7.41 -13.02 19.55
C LYS A 52 -7.71 -12.42 18.21
N GLU A 53 -6.67 -12.33 17.39
CA GLU A 53 -6.72 -11.80 16.04
C GLU A 53 -6.64 -12.94 15.03
N TYR A 54 -7.52 -12.88 14.03
CA TYR A 54 -7.60 -13.87 12.98
C TYR A 54 -7.54 -13.19 11.62
N GLU A 55 -6.63 -13.65 10.76
CA GLU A 55 -6.55 -13.20 9.37
C GLU A 55 -7.65 -13.85 8.57
N LEU A 56 -8.47 -13.01 7.94
CA LEU A 56 -9.51 -13.46 7.02
C LEU A 56 -8.94 -13.60 5.62
N ASP A 57 -9.25 -14.72 4.97
CA ASP A 57 -8.95 -14.87 3.55
C ASP A 57 -9.72 -13.83 2.73
N THR A 58 -8.99 -13.04 1.94
CA THR A 58 -9.55 -11.95 1.12
C THR A 58 -10.60 -12.47 0.13
N ALA A 59 -10.49 -13.73 -0.32
CA ALA A 59 -11.49 -14.37 -1.19
C ALA A 59 -12.86 -14.57 -0.52
N HIS A 60 -12.90 -14.55 0.82
CA HIS A 60 -14.07 -14.89 1.62
C HIS A 60 -14.59 -13.69 2.45
N LYS A 61 -14.13 -12.47 2.14
CA LYS A 61 -14.54 -11.25 2.85
C LYS A 61 -16.06 -10.98 2.80
N ASP A 62 -16.70 -11.37 1.71
CA ASP A 62 -18.13 -11.10 1.46
C ASP A 62 -19.05 -12.10 2.19
N ILE A 63 -18.49 -13.10 2.88
CA ILE A 63 -19.26 -14.06 3.70
C ILE A 63 -19.77 -13.43 5.00
N ILE A 64 -19.11 -12.35 5.47
CA ILE A 64 -19.51 -11.69 6.71
C ILE A 64 -20.79 -10.91 6.46
N ASN A 65 -21.87 -11.30 7.14
CA ASN A 65 -23.10 -10.52 7.13
C ASN A 65 -22.88 -9.20 7.89
N PRO A 66 -23.19 -8.04 7.29
CA PRO A 66 -23.10 -6.74 7.97
C PRO A 66 -23.82 -6.67 9.33
N ASP A 67 -24.95 -7.37 9.49
CA ASP A 67 -25.72 -7.38 10.74
C ASP A 67 -24.94 -8.03 11.91
N GLN A 68 -23.97 -8.89 11.60
CA GLN A 68 -23.13 -9.57 12.59
C GLN A 68 -21.95 -8.71 13.06
N ILE A 69 -21.71 -7.55 12.43
CA ILE A 69 -20.58 -6.69 12.74
C ILE A 69 -20.94 -5.75 13.89
N LYS A 70 -20.14 -5.79 14.96
CA LYS A 70 -20.22 -4.85 16.08
C LYS A 70 -19.51 -3.54 15.77
N SER A 71 -18.30 -3.63 15.22
CA SER A 71 -17.51 -2.46 14.86
C SER A 71 -16.46 -2.78 13.80
N ILE A 72 -16.08 -1.74 13.05
CA ILE A 72 -14.98 -1.78 12.08
C ILE A 72 -14.01 -0.67 12.47
N SER A 73 -12.74 -1.02 12.65
CA SER A 73 -11.65 -0.07 12.84
C SER A 73 -10.67 -0.18 11.69
N VAL A 74 -10.27 0.96 11.13
CA VAL A 74 -9.34 0.99 9.98
C VAL A 74 -8.02 1.57 10.44
N MET A 75 -7.00 0.72 10.49
CA MET A 75 -5.64 1.08 10.84
C MET A 75 -4.87 1.43 9.57
N LYS A 76 -4.43 2.69 9.50
CA LYS A 76 -3.64 3.22 8.39
C LYS A 76 -2.17 3.33 8.80
N ASN A 77 -1.29 3.53 7.83
CA ASN A 77 0.15 3.66 8.08
C ASN A 77 0.45 4.91 8.93
N PRO A 78 1.47 4.89 9.81
CA PRO A 78 2.46 3.81 10.03
C PRO A 78 2.07 2.74 11.06
N GLU A 79 0.97 2.91 11.79
CA GLU A 79 0.57 2.02 12.89
C GLU A 79 0.31 0.57 12.45
N ALA A 80 -0.33 0.42 11.28
CA ALA A 80 -0.58 -0.88 10.64
C ALA A 80 0.71 -1.64 10.34
N GLU A 81 1.75 -0.95 9.86
CA GLU A 81 3.05 -1.55 9.55
C GLU A 81 3.81 -1.93 10.81
N LEU A 82 3.69 -1.15 11.88
CA LEU A 82 4.32 -1.46 13.16
C LEU A 82 3.78 -2.78 13.73
N LYS A 83 2.45 -2.97 13.71
CA LYS A 83 1.79 -4.14 14.30
C LYS A 83 1.83 -5.38 13.39
N TYR A 84 1.67 -5.21 12.08
CA TYR A 84 1.50 -6.31 11.12
C TYR A 84 2.63 -6.43 10.07
N LYS A 85 3.69 -5.63 10.19
CA LYS A 85 4.86 -5.62 9.29
C LYS A 85 4.45 -5.53 7.81
N ALA A 86 5.02 -6.40 6.97
CA ALA A 86 4.75 -6.42 5.54
C ALA A 86 3.27 -6.65 5.18
N LYS A 87 2.50 -7.33 6.04
CA LYS A 87 1.05 -7.54 5.83
C LYS A 87 0.24 -6.26 6.05
N GLY A 88 0.73 -5.37 6.93
CA GLY A 88 0.09 -4.10 7.25
C GLY A 88 0.38 -2.96 6.29
N LYS A 89 1.31 -3.13 5.33
CA LYS A 89 1.75 -2.08 4.39
C LYS A 89 0.61 -1.41 3.60
N ASN A 90 -0.43 -2.19 3.30
CA ASN A 90 -1.60 -1.73 2.56
C ASN A 90 -2.75 -1.28 3.48
N GLY A 91 -2.49 -1.12 4.78
CA GLY A 91 -3.48 -0.89 5.82
C GLY A 91 -4.13 -2.18 6.33
N VAL A 92 -4.76 -2.08 7.51
CA VAL A 92 -5.46 -3.18 8.17
C VAL A 92 -6.88 -2.76 8.52
N ILE A 93 -7.84 -3.62 8.25
CA ILE A 93 -9.24 -3.46 8.64
C ILE A 93 -9.51 -4.47 9.74
N LEU A 94 -9.73 -3.98 10.96
CA LEU A 94 -10.11 -4.76 12.12
C LEU A 94 -11.63 -4.81 12.21
N ILE A 95 -12.19 -6.02 12.27
CA ILE A 95 -13.61 -6.29 12.35
C ILE A 95 -13.88 -6.98 13.68
N THR A 96 -14.78 -6.41 14.47
CA THR A 96 -15.27 -7.02 15.71
C THR A 96 -16.69 -7.51 15.46
N LEU A 97 -16.99 -8.76 15.81
CA LEU A 97 -18.32 -9.34 15.66
C LEU A 97 -19.19 -9.09 16.90
N ASN A 98 -20.51 -9.10 16.72
CA ASN A 98 -21.46 -8.96 17.81
C ASN A 98 -21.81 -10.33 18.40
N GLU A 99 -21.08 -10.74 19.43
CA GLU A 99 -21.27 -12.04 20.08
C GLU A 99 -22.60 -12.13 20.85
N ASN A 100 -23.11 -11.02 21.37
CA ASN A 100 -24.37 -11.00 22.12
C ASN A 100 -25.58 -11.27 21.22
N GLN A 101 -25.60 -10.69 20.02
CA GLN A 101 -26.69 -10.86 19.06
C GLN A 101 -26.47 -12.07 18.15
N HIS A 102 -25.22 -12.39 17.83
CA HIS A 102 -24.85 -13.44 16.87
C HIS A 102 -23.72 -14.34 17.39
N PRO A 103 -23.98 -15.17 18.43
CA PRO A 103 -22.96 -16.03 19.06
C PRO A 103 -22.37 -17.10 18.13
N LYS A 104 -23.04 -17.40 17.00
CA LYS A 104 -22.59 -18.40 16.02
C LYS A 104 -21.72 -17.82 14.90
N ALA A 105 -21.70 -16.49 14.73
CA ALA A 105 -21.04 -15.84 13.59
C ALA A 105 -19.56 -16.22 13.48
N PHE A 106 -18.82 -16.17 14.58
CA PHE A 106 -17.40 -16.54 14.57
C PHE A 106 -17.18 -18.05 14.28
N LYS A 107 -18.07 -18.91 14.78
CA LYS A 107 -17.99 -20.37 14.57
C LYS A 107 -18.06 -20.73 13.08
N GLU A 108 -18.89 -20.02 12.32
CA GLU A 108 -19.06 -20.20 10.87
C GLU A 108 -17.81 -19.71 10.11
N LEU A 109 -17.25 -18.57 10.53
CA LEU A 109 -16.07 -17.99 9.93
C LEU A 109 -14.77 -18.73 10.27
N LYS A 110 -14.76 -19.56 11.31
CA LYS A 110 -13.58 -20.33 11.76
C LYS A 110 -12.92 -21.15 10.64
N LYS A 111 -13.67 -21.55 9.60
CA LYS A 111 -13.15 -22.27 8.43
C LYS A 111 -12.32 -21.40 7.47
N TYR A 112 -12.57 -20.10 7.46
CA TYR A 112 -12.00 -19.13 6.51
C TYR A 112 -10.94 -18.21 7.14
N VAL A 113 -10.70 -18.40 8.43
CA VAL A 113 -9.78 -17.56 9.19
C VAL A 113 -8.59 -18.37 9.69
N LYS A 114 -7.43 -17.71 9.75
CA LYS A 114 -6.20 -18.28 10.32
C LYS A 114 -5.81 -17.45 11.53
N ILE A 115 -5.39 -18.11 12.61
CA ILE A 115 -4.86 -17.41 13.79
C ILE A 115 -3.68 -16.56 13.33
N LEU A 116 -3.79 -15.25 13.49
CA LEU A 116 -2.64 -14.36 13.37
C LEU A 116 -1.83 -14.54 14.65
N LYS A 117 -0.66 -15.15 14.52
CA LYS A 117 0.30 -15.06 15.62
C LYS A 117 0.70 -13.59 15.74
N PRO A 118 0.56 -12.96 16.93
CA PRO A 118 1.21 -11.70 17.15
C PRO A 118 2.70 -11.93 16.89
N LEU A 119 3.25 -11.21 15.92
CA LEU A 119 4.68 -11.26 15.69
C LEU A 119 5.31 -10.58 16.90
N LYS A 120 5.78 -11.40 17.85
CA LYS A 120 6.54 -10.95 19.02
C LYS A 120 7.60 -9.93 18.58
N GLU A 121 7.74 -8.90 19.41
CA GLU A 121 8.88 -7.98 19.42
C GLU A 121 10.21 -8.73 19.41
#